data_AF-A0A0F9AVY8-F1
#
_entry.id   AF-A0A0F9AVY8-F1
#
_cell.length_a   1.000
_cell.length_b   1.000
_cell.length_c   1.000
_cell.angle_alpha   90.00
_cell.angle_beta   90.00
_cell.angle_gamma   90.00
#
_symmetry.space_group_name_H-M   'P 1'
#
loop_
_entity.id
_entity.type
_entity.pdbx_description
1 polymer ?
#
loop_
_entity_poly.entity_id
_entity_poly.type
_entity_poly.pdbx_seq_one_letter_code
_entity_poly.pdbx_strand_id
1 'polypeptide(L)'
;MFCEMLYDSLRSLGMAVNYSEGLPVKKSPLYSLLSLVDRFFNSDFDSAVFLEICRNALFREAAGIKETPADLASLKKKIIKDRTFRVPLKTIRDLPGGSNLQEAFFVLKDIYESENFYKLYDNLDKLFKGLTSRKTYEFNIVKETLLNTALDLQDLEIEVREKPFDIFLEQVRSNKYPVLGEYSRGIQIIGLLESRGIRFRSVILPSFNENFLPAKAKNDILLSLNLRKDLKLPTFLDREDLELYYLLRILDSAESAYLVSINDKTGEIDVRSRFYYHIADYYRIQSRSPDILSVPVRSFREDAAPVKKEGQAAVLP
;
A
#
# COMPACT_ATOMS: atom_id res chain seq x y z
N MET A 1 -8.52 -0.61 -0.72
CA MET A 1 -8.98 -0.90 -2.10
C MET A 1 -9.62 0.32 -2.77
N PHE A 2 -10.69 0.91 -2.24
CA PHE A 2 -11.33 2.10 -2.85
C PHE A 2 -10.36 3.30 -3.01
N CYS A 3 -9.69 3.72 -1.94
CA CYS A 3 -8.75 4.87 -1.98
C CYS A 3 -7.63 4.68 -3.00
N GLU A 4 -7.10 3.46 -3.14
CA GLU A 4 -6.10 3.12 -4.16
C GLU A 4 -6.66 3.25 -5.57
N MET A 5 -7.86 2.73 -5.83
CA MET A 5 -8.49 2.84 -7.16
C MET A 5 -8.79 4.30 -7.51
N LEU A 6 -9.24 5.09 -6.53
CA LEU A 6 -9.47 6.52 -6.69
C LEU A 6 -8.15 7.23 -7.01
N TYR A 7 -7.08 6.95 -6.27
CA TYR A 7 -5.75 7.49 -6.54
C TYR A 7 -5.30 7.19 -7.98
N ASP A 8 -5.34 5.91 -8.38
CA ASP A 8 -4.93 5.46 -9.72
C ASP A 8 -5.77 6.15 -10.82
N SER A 9 -7.09 6.25 -10.61
CA SER A 9 -8.01 6.90 -11.56
C SER A 9 -7.71 8.40 -11.72
N LEU A 10 -7.58 9.13 -10.61
CA LEU A 10 -7.32 10.56 -10.66
C LEU A 10 -5.93 10.88 -11.26
N ARG A 11 -4.92 10.06 -10.95
CA ARG A 11 -3.58 10.17 -11.57
C ARG A 11 -3.62 9.90 -13.07
N SER A 12 -4.38 8.91 -13.53
CA SER A 12 -4.52 8.63 -14.98
C SER A 12 -5.18 9.77 -15.76
N LEU A 13 -6.00 10.58 -15.08
CA LEU A 13 -6.60 11.80 -15.63
C LEU A 13 -5.66 13.03 -15.56
N GLY A 14 -4.42 12.86 -15.07
CA GLY A 14 -3.43 13.93 -14.95
C GLY A 14 -3.70 14.92 -13.81
N MET A 15 -4.57 14.57 -12.86
CA MET A 15 -4.83 15.44 -11.70
C MET A 15 -3.70 15.35 -10.68
N ALA A 16 -3.37 16.48 -10.06
CA ALA A 16 -2.48 16.52 -8.89
C ALA A 16 -3.20 15.88 -7.70
N VAL A 17 -2.67 14.76 -7.21
CA VAL A 17 -3.24 14.01 -6.10
C VAL A 17 -2.16 13.64 -5.09
N ASN A 18 -2.48 13.83 -3.83
CA ASN A 18 -1.72 13.30 -2.70
C ASN A 18 -2.48 12.12 -2.07
N TYR A 19 -1.73 11.10 -1.64
CA TYR A 19 -2.28 9.92 -0.99
C TYR A 19 -1.45 9.55 0.25
N SER A 20 -1.98 9.84 1.44
CA SER A 20 -1.20 9.75 2.68
C SER A 20 -0.91 8.32 3.14
N GLU A 21 -1.76 7.35 2.79
CA GLU A 21 -1.58 5.97 3.22
C GLU A 21 -0.49 5.21 2.45
N GLY A 22 -0.01 5.78 1.33
CA GLY A 22 0.95 5.11 0.44
C GLY A 22 0.35 3.97 -0.38
N LEU A 23 1.13 3.47 -1.33
CA LEU A 23 0.73 2.38 -2.21
C LEU A 23 1.30 1.05 -1.71
N PRO A 24 0.58 -0.07 -1.90
CA PRO A 24 1.08 -1.37 -1.50
C PRO A 24 2.26 -1.79 -2.37
N VAL A 25 3.32 -2.31 -1.75
CA VAL A 25 4.55 -2.76 -2.45
C VAL A 25 4.22 -3.85 -3.48
N LYS A 26 3.17 -4.65 -3.25
CA LYS A 26 2.70 -5.68 -4.19
C LYS A 26 2.34 -5.18 -5.59
N LYS A 27 2.00 -3.89 -5.74
CA LYS A 27 1.72 -3.26 -7.05
C LYS A 27 3.00 -2.82 -7.78
N SER A 28 4.15 -2.86 -7.12
CA SER A 28 5.41 -2.38 -7.67
C SER A 28 6.00 -3.34 -8.72
N PRO A 29 6.73 -2.83 -9.73
CA PRO A 29 7.45 -3.66 -10.69
C PRO A 29 8.51 -4.57 -10.05
N LEU A 30 9.14 -4.14 -8.95
CA LEU A 30 10.13 -4.93 -8.22
C LEU A 30 9.49 -6.14 -7.54
N TYR A 31 8.38 -5.93 -6.82
CA TYR A 31 7.63 -7.05 -6.24
C TYR A 31 7.12 -8.01 -7.32
N SER A 32 6.65 -7.48 -8.46
CA SER A 32 6.21 -8.31 -9.58
C SER A 32 7.32 -9.26 -10.05
N LEU A 33 8.58 -8.79 -10.16
CA LEU A 33 9.72 -9.64 -10.49
C LEU A 33 9.97 -10.70 -9.40
N LEU A 34 9.98 -10.32 -8.12
CA LEU A 34 10.21 -11.28 -7.02
C LEU A 34 9.08 -12.32 -6.92
N SER A 35 7.83 -11.94 -7.18
CA SER A 35 6.70 -12.88 -7.25
C SER A 35 6.79 -13.83 -8.45
N LEU A 36 7.43 -13.41 -9.54
CA LEU A 36 7.73 -14.29 -10.67
C LEU A 36 8.82 -15.30 -10.32
N VAL A 37 9.85 -14.86 -9.59
CA VAL A 37 10.92 -15.73 -9.05
C VAL A 37 10.31 -16.83 -8.18
N ASP A 38 9.48 -16.44 -7.22
CA ASP A 38 8.76 -17.37 -6.35
C ASP A 38 7.96 -18.42 -7.15
N ARG A 39 7.11 -17.95 -8.08
CA ARG A 39 6.31 -18.84 -8.93
C ARG A 39 7.17 -19.78 -9.76
N PHE A 40 8.28 -19.31 -10.32
CA PHE A 40 9.12 -20.12 -11.20
C PHE A 40 9.75 -21.30 -10.46
N PHE A 41 10.31 -21.05 -9.27
CA PHE A 41 10.96 -22.09 -8.50
C PHE A 41 9.96 -23.00 -7.75
N ASN A 42 8.79 -22.49 -7.37
CA ASN A 42 7.72 -23.33 -6.77
C ASN A 42 6.94 -24.17 -7.81
N SER A 43 6.95 -23.80 -9.09
CA SER A 43 6.25 -24.51 -10.18
C SER A 43 7.07 -25.58 -10.89
N ASP A 44 8.21 -25.99 -10.32
CA ASP A 44 9.17 -26.91 -10.95
C ASP A 44 9.62 -26.42 -12.35
N PHE A 45 10.03 -25.15 -12.40
CA PHE A 45 10.61 -24.50 -13.58
C PHE A 45 9.66 -24.36 -14.78
N ASP A 46 8.40 -24.02 -14.54
CA ASP A 46 7.38 -23.87 -15.60
C ASP A 46 7.83 -22.93 -16.74
N SER A 47 7.63 -23.38 -17.98
CA SER A 47 8.10 -22.66 -19.16
C SER A 47 7.30 -21.39 -19.48
N ALA A 48 6.04 -21.28 -19.02
CA ALA A 48 5.27 -20.04 -19.16
C ALA A 48 5.77 -18.97 -18.20
N VAL A 49 6.05 -19.34 -16.94
CA VAL A 49 6.63 -18.42 -15.94
C VAL A 49 8.04 -17.98 -16.36
N PHE A 50 8.85 -18.90 -16.89
CA PHE A 50 10.15 -18.58 -17.49
C PHE A 50 10.02 -17.48 -18.56
N LEU A 51 9.08 -17.62 -19.49
CA LEU A 51 8.84 -16.62 -20.52
C LEU A 51 8.29 -15.29 -19.98
N GLU A 52 7.56 -15.30 -18.87
CA GLU A 52 7.14 -14.07 -18.17
C GLU A 52 8.34 -13.33 -17.57
N ILE A 53 9.27 -14.05 -16.92
CA ILE A 53 10.52 -13.48 -16.39
C ILE A 53 11.33 -12.86 -17.53
N CYS A 54 11.54 -13.58 -18.63
CA CYS A 54 12.31 -13.07 -19.77
C CYS A 54 11.69 -11.81 -20.42
N ARG A 55 10.37 -11.61 -20.30
CA ARG A 55 9.70 -10.37 -20.77
C ARG A 55 9.81 -9.21 -19.80
N ASN A 56 10.05 -9.48 -18.51
CA ASN A 56 10.12 -8.45 -17.48
C ASN A 56 11.26 -7.47 -17.78
N ALA A 57 10.96 -6.17 -17.74
CA ALA A 57 11.92 -5.12 -18.09
C ALA A 57 13.08 -5.02 -17.08
N LEU A 58 12.79 -5.20 -15.79
CA LEU A 58 13.80 -5.13 -14.74
C LEU A 58 14.74 -6.33 -14.79
N PHE A 59 14.21 -7.53 -15.07
CA PHE A 59 15.04 -8.71 -15.26
C PHE A 59 16.04 -8.52 -16.40
N ARG A 60 15.56 -8.07 -17.57
CA ARG A 60 16.42 -7.85 -18.75
C ARG A 60 17.50 -6.81 -18.50
N GLU A 61 17.15 -5.74 -17.80
CA GLU A 61 18.10 -4.71 -17.41
C GLU A 61 19.16 -5.24 -16.44
N ALA A 62 18.74 -5.89 -15.36
CA ALA A 62 19.66 -6.46 -14.37
C ALA A 62 20.59 -7.52 -14.98
N ALA A 63 20.08 -8.27 -15.96
CA ALA A 63 20.84 -9.27 -16.70
C ALA A 63 21.78 -8.66 -17.77
N GLY A 64 21.71 -7.35 -18.03
CA GLY A 64 22.45 -6.71 -19.13
C GLY A 64 22.05 -7.22 -20.52
N ILE A 65 20.87 -7.82 -20.64
CA ILE A 65 20.39 -8.48 -21.86
C ILE A 65 19.68 -7.44 -22.74
N LYS A 66 20.28 -7.11 -23.88
CA LYS A 66 19.69 -6.25 -24.91
C LYS A 66 18.79 -7.00 -25.90
N GLU A 67 18.31 -8.19 -25.55
CA GLU A 67 17.50 -9.03 -26.44
C GLU A 67 16.32 -8.27 -27.06
N THR A 68 16.21 -8.40 -28.37
CA THR A 68 15.14 -7.81 -29.15
C THR A 68 13.84 -8.60 -28.97
N PRO A 69 12.67 -8.01 -29.23
CA PRO A 69 11.41 -8.76 -29.28
C PRO A 69 11.45 -10.00 -30.20
N ALA A 70 12.33 -10.01 -31.21
CA ALA A 70 12.56 -11.13 -32.11
C ALA A 70 13.25 -12.33 -31.43
N ASP A 71 14.12 -12.08 -30.46
CA ASP A 71 14.83 -13.12 -29.71
C ASP A 71 13.86 -13.88 -28.79
N LEU A 72 13.01 -13.14 -28.06
CA LEU A 72 11.94 -13.71 -27.23
C LEU A 72 10.90 -14.47 -28.07
N ALA A 73 10.59 -13.99 -29.28
CA ALA A 73 9.70 -14.70 -30.20
C ALA A 73 10.31 -16.03 -30.67
N SER A 74 11.63 -16.05 -30.92
CA SER A 74 12.38 -17.24 -31.31
C SER A 74 12.49 -18.24 -30.16
N LEU A 75 12.74 -17.76 -28.94
CA LEU A 75 12.72 -18.53 -27.71
C LEU A 75 11.36 -19.22 -27.49
N LYS A 76 10.27 -18.44 -27.60
CA LYS A 76 8.90 -18.97 -27.50
C LYS A 76 8.60 -20.00 -28.58
N LYS A 77 9.02 -19.76 -29.83
CA LYS A 77 8.86 -20.74 -30.92
C LYS A 77 9.60 -22.05 -30.64
N LYS A 78 10.83 -21.99 -30.11
CA LYS A 78 11.62 -23.18 -29.76
C LYS A 78 10.95 -23.98 -28.65
N ILE A 79 10.53 -23.33 -27.55
CA ILE A 79 9.82 -23.99 -26.43
C ILE A 79 8.55 -24.70 -26.90
N ILE A 80 7.75 -24.06 -27.76
CA ILE A 80 6.51 -24.65 -28.29
C ILE A 80 6.83 -25.82 -29.23
N LYS A 81 7.81 -25.66 -30.13
CA LYS A 81 8.22 -26.69 -31.08
C LYS A 81 8.74 -27.94 -30.36
N ASP A 82 9.57 -27.74 -29.34
CA ASP A 82 10.22 -28.80 -28.58
C ASP A 82 9.33 -29.35 -27.44
N ARG A 83 8.08 -28.83 -27.31
CA ARG A 83 7.10 -29.18 -26.27
C ARG A 83 7.72 -29.14 -24.86
N THR A 84 8.52 -28.11 -24.62
CA THR A 84 9.24 -27.94 -23.35
C THR A 84 8.31 -27.34 -22.29
N PHE A 85 7.87 -28.17 -21.35
CA PHE A 85 7.03 -27.73 -20.24
C PHE A 85 7.83 -27.20 -19.05
N ARG A 86 9.09 -27.65 -18.90
CA ARG A 86 9.99 -27.26 -17.82
C ARG A 86 11.30 -26.76 -18.38
N VAL A 87 11.84 -25.70 -17.80
CA VAL A 87 13.11 -25.09 -18.20
C VAL A 87 14.08 -25.11 -17.02
N PRO A 88 14.68 -26.27 -16.68
CA PRO A 88 15.72 -26.33 -15.67
C PRO A 88 16.87 -25.37 -15.98
N LEU A 89 17.53 -24.82 -14.96
CA LEU A 89 18.61 -23.84 -15.15
C LEU A 89 19.73 -24.33 -16.07
N LYS A 90 20.00 -25.64 -16.07
CA LYS A 90 21.01 -26.27 -16.94
C LYS A 90 20.65 -26.19 -18.42
N THR A 91 19.37 -26.28 -18.76
CA THR A 91 18.90 -26.27 -20.16
C THR A 91 18.82 -24.86 -20.75
N ILE A 92 18.86 -23.81 -19.91
CA ILE A 92 18.83 -22.41 -20.37
C ILE A 92 20.00 -22.10 -21.30
N ARG A 93 21.17 -22.73 -21.08
CA ARG A 93 22.36 -22.54 -21.91
C ARG A 93 22.14 -22.92 -23.38
N ASP A 94 21.27 -23.90 -23.63
CA ASP A 94 20.97 -24.42 -24.98
C ASP A 94 19.92 -23.58 -25.71
N LEU A 95 19.37 -22.56 -25.05
CA LEU A 95 18.42 -21.62 -25.62
C LEU A 95 19.15 -20.45 -26.30
N PRO A 96 18.51 -19.78 -27.29
CA PRO A 96 19.06 -18.55 -27.86
C PRO A 96 19.33 -17.52 -26.74
N GLY A 97 20.53 -16.91 -26.72
CA GLY A 97 20.95 -16.00 -25.64
C GLY A 97 21.38 -16.69 -24.33
N GLY A 98 21.54 -18.02 -24.37
CA GLY A 98 21.56 -18.88 -23.19
C GLY A 98 22.63 -18.65 -22.12
N SER A 99 23.82 -18.12 -22.45
CA SER A 99 24.87 -17.87 -21.44
C SER A 99 24.47 -16.79 -20.45
N ASN A 100 24.09 -15.61 -20.95
CA ASN A 100 23.74 -14.47 -20.10
C ASN A 100 22.39 -14.70 -19.39
N LEU A 101 21.44 -15.35 -20.07
CA LEU A 101 20.18 -15.78 -19.46
C LEU A 101 20.44 -16.75 -18.31
N GLN A 102 21.28 -17.75 -18.50
CA GLN A 102 21.59 -18.73 -17.47
C GLN A 102 22.22 -18.06 -16.24
N GLU A 103 23.21 -17.18 -16.44
CA GLU A 103 23.84 -16.41 -15.35
C GLU A 103 22.81 -15.56 -14.59
N ALA A 104 21.92 -14.86 -15.30
CA ALA A 104 20.88 -14.05 -14.67
C ALA A 104 19.88 -14.89 -13.87
N PHE A 105 19.49 -16.06 -14.36
CA PHE A 105 18.63 -16.97 -13.61
C PHE A 105 19.34 -17.60 -12.40
N PHE A 106 20.68 -17.75 -12.43
CA PHE A 106 21.44 -18.13 -11.23
C PHE A 106 21.38 -17.04 -10.16
N VAL A 107 21.45 -15.76 -10.52
CA VAL A 107 21.24 -14.66 -9.55
C VAL A 107 19.85 -14.75 -8.91
N LEU A 108 18.80 -15.04 -9.70
CA LEU A 108 17.44 -15.23 -9.16
C LEU A 108 17.35 -16.46 -8.24
N LYS A 109 18.08 -17.53 -8.58
CA LYS A 109 18.18 -18.74 -7.75
C LYS A 109 18.85 -18.44 -6.41
N ASP A 110 19.92 -17.66 -6.40
CA ASP A 110 20.65 -17.29 -5.19
C ASP A 110 19.76 -16.46 -4.24
N ILE A 111 18.92 -15.58 -4.78
CA ILE A 111 17.90 -14.86 -4.00
C ILE A 111 16.89 -15.85 -3.41
N TYR A 112 16.32 -16.73 -4.24
CA TYR A 112 15.27 -17.67 -3.82
C TYR A 112 15.76 -18.69 -2.79
N GLU A 113 16.98 -19.20 -2.95
CA GLU A 113 17.60 -20.23 -2.09
C GLU A 113 18.49 -19.62 -0.98
N SER A 114 18.34 -18.33 -0.68
CA SER A 114 19.15 -17.66 0.35
C SER A 114 19.01 -18.35 1.71
N GLU A 115 20.14 -18.79 2.27
CA GLU A 115 20.17 -19.56 3.53
C GLU A 115 19.78 -18.75 4.77
N ASN A 116 19.98 -17.43 4.74
CA ASN A 116 19.63 -16.51 5.82
C ASN A 116 19.29 -15.11 5.27
N PHE A 117 18.74 -14.24 6.11
CA PHE A 117 18.34 -12.88 5.72
C PHE A 117 19.51 -12.00 5.29
N TYR A 118 20.71 -12.21 5.83
CA TYR A 118 21.92 -11.49 5.40
C TYR A 118 22.30 -11.82 3.95
N LYS A 119 22.31 -13.11 3.57
CA LYS A 119 22.53 -13.55 2.19
C LYS A 119 21.42 -13.05 1.26
N LEU A 120 20.17 -13.07 1.74
CA LEU A 120 19.04 -12.54 0.98
C LEU A 120 19.22 -11.04 0.68
N TYR A 121 19.60 -10.24 1.67
CA TYR A 121 19.90 -8.83 1.50
C TYR A 121 21.01 -8.61 0.45
N ASP A 122 22.14 -9.31 0.59
CA ASP A 122 23.28 -9.16 -0.33
C ASP A 122 22.90 -9.54 -1.77
N ASN A 123 22.11 -10.61 -1.95
CA ASN A 123 21.64 -11.04 -3.26
C ASN A 123 20.62 -10.07 -3.87
N LEU A 124 19.72 -9.50 -3.06
CA LEU A 124 18.80 -8.44 -3.51
C LEU A 124 19.56 -7.17 -3.89
N ASP A 125 20.52 -6.74 -3.08
CA ASP A 125 21.33 -5.56 -3.36
C ASP A 125 22.16 -5.72 -4.64
N LYS A 126 22.75 -6.90 -4.88
CA LYS A 126 23.41 -7.24 -6.14
C LYS A 126 22.47 -7.11 -7.34
N LEU A 127 21.26 -7.69 -7.26
CA LEU A 127 20.25 -7.57 -8.31
C LEU A 127 19.90 -6.09 -8.57
N PHE A 128 19.67 -5.32 -7.51
CA PHE A 128 19.25 -3.92 -7.63
C PHE A 128 20.38 -2.98 -8.04
N LYS A 129 21.65 -3.31 -7.80
CA LYS A 129 22.81 -2.60 -8.35
C LYS A 129 22.95 -2.80 -9.86
N GLY A 130 22.46 -3.93 -10.38
CA GLY A 130 22.36 -4.18 -11.83
C GLY A 130 21.35 -3.26 -12.55
N LEU A 131 20.44 -2.62 -11.82
CA LEU A 131 19.41 -1.73 -12.36
C LEU A 131 19.95 -0.30 -12.51
N THR A 132 20.72 -0.09 -13.59
CA THR A 132 21.50 1.13 -13.83
C THR A 132 20.74 2.27 -14.51
N SER A 133 19.58 2.00 -15.14
CA SER A 133 18.81 3.04 -15.82
C SER A 133 18.20 4.04 -14.82
N ARG A 134 17.95 5.27 -15.27
CA ARG A 134 17.31 6.30 -14.42
C ARG A 134 15.92 5.82 -13.99
N LYS A 135 15.72 5.69 -12.69
CA LYS A 135 14.45 5.26 -12.08
C LYS A 135 13.66 6.42 -11.50
N THR A 136 12.36 6.19 -11.32
CA THR A 136 11.48 7.14 -10.64
C THR A 136 11.80 7.17 -9.13
N TYR A 137 11.37 8.22 -8.44
CA TYR A 137 11.44 8.29 -6.98
C TYR A 137 10.75 7.09 -6.32
N GLU A 138 9.53 6.78 -6.76
CA GLU A 138 8.74 5.66 -6.23
C GLU A 138 9.49 4.33 -6.33
N PHE A 139 10.17 4.09 -7.46
CA PHE A 139 10.98 2.90 -7.65
C PHE A 139 12.09 2.80 -6.60
N ASN A 140 12.80 3.90 -6.33
CA ASN A 140 13.88 3.92 -5.35
C ASN A 140 13.35 3.68 -3.93
N ILE A 141 12.22 4.30 -3.57
CA ILE A 141 11.59 4.06 -2.25
C ILE A 141 11.18 2.59 -2.10
N VAL A 142 10.62 1.97 -3.13
CA VAL A 142 10.30 0.54 -3.09
C VAL A 142 11.57 -0.29 -2.93
N LYS A 143 12.63 0.02 -3.69
CA LYS A 143 13.94 -0.65 -3.55
C LYS A 143 14.44 -0.59 -2.10
N GLU A 144 14.48 0.60 -1.50
CA GLU A 144 14.92 0.77 -0.11
C GLU A 144 13.99 0.04 0.87
N THR A 145 12.67 0.06 0.63
CA THR A 145 11.70 -0.67 1.47
C THR A 145 11.96 -2.17 1.45
N LEU A 146 12.26 -2.74 0.28
CA LEU A 146 12.62 -4.16 0.13
C LEU A 146 13.93 -4.48 0.88
N LEU A 147 14.97 -3.66 0.69
CA LEU A 147 16.25 -3.87 1.36
C LEU A 147 16.14 -3.75 2.88
N ASN A 148 15.45 -2.71 3.38
CA ASN A 148 15.22 -2.53 4.81
C ASN A 148 14.38 -3.67 5.39
N THR A 149 13.38 -4.19 4.68
CA THR A 149 12.60 -5.34 5.17
C THR A 149 13.49 -6.57 5.35
N ALA A 150 14.46 -6.80 4.46
CA ALA A 150 15.40 -7.91 4.61
C ALA A 150 16.34 -7.71 5.82
N LEU A 151 16.78 -6.47 6.09
CA LEU A 151 17.58 -6.11 7.27
C LEU A 151 16.78 -6.24 8.57
N ASP A 152 15.55 -5.72 8.62
CA ASP A 152 14.69 -5.79 9.79
C ASP A 152 14.42 -7.25 10.19
N LEU A 153 14.24 -8.15 9.22
CA LEU A 153 14.07 -9.58 9.47
C LEU A 153 15.36 -10.26 9.94
N GLN A 154 16.53 -9.76 9.53
CA GLN A 154 17.82 -10.24 10.02
C GLN A 154 17.99 -9.91 11.51
N ASP A 155 17.63 -8.70 11.92
CA ASP A 155 17.81 -8.21 13.30
C ASP A 155 16.92 -8.95 14.32
N LEU A 156 15.88 -9.64 13.86
CA LEU A 156 15.01 -10.42 14.74
C LEU A 156 15.62 -11.76 15.19
N GLU A 157 16.79 -12.14 14.66
CA GLU A 157 17.54 -13.38 15.00
C GLU A 157 16.68 -14.66 15.07
N ILE A 158 15.63 -14.73 14.24
CA ILE A 158 14.66 -15.83 14.30
C ILE A 158 15.27 -17.06 13.63
N GLU A 159 15.37 -18.17 14.37
CA GLU A 159 15.60 -19.49 13.77
C GLU A 159 14.34 -19.90 13.00
N VAL A 160 14.34 -19.72 11.69
CA VAL A 160 13.19 -20.10 10.85
C VAL A 160 13.47 -21.39 10.10
N ARG A 161 12.48 -22.30 10.14
CA ARG A 161 12.50 -23.56 9.36
C ARG A 161 12.15 -23.33 7.89
N GLU A 162 11.42 -22.25 7.64
CA GLU A 162 10.97 -21.84 6.32
C GLU A 162 12.09 -21.07 5.61
N LYS A 163 12.03 -21.03 4.27
CA LYS A 163 13.04 -20.31 3.48
C LYS A 163 12.94 -18.81 3.78
N PRO A 164 14.06 -18.11 4.07
CA PRO A 164 14.07 -16.66 4.30
C PRO A 164 13.35 -15.85 3.22
N PHE A 165 13.47 -16.27 1.96
CA PHE A 165 12.79 -15.62 0.83
C PHE A 165 11.26 -15.68 0.94
N ASP A 166 10.68 -16.80 1.39
CA ASP A 166 9.23 -16.98 1.49
C ASP A 166 8.65 -16.03 2.57
N ILE A 167 9.32 -15.97 3.74
CA ILE A 167 8.96 -15.09 4.85
C ILE A 167 9.08 -13.62 4.45
N PHE A 168 10.19 -13.29 3.80
CA PHE A 168 10.44 -11.96 3.29
C PHE A 168 9.35 -11.53 2.30
N LEU A 169 9.01 -12.39 1.34
CA LEU A 169 8.03 -12.06 0.32
C LEU A 169 6.63 -11.86 0.93
N GLU A 170 6.24 -12.68 1.91
CA GLU A 170 4.96 -12.51 2.60
C GLU A 170 4.93 -11.24 3.46
N GLN A 171 6.02 -10.90 4.14
CA GLN A 171 6.12 -9.66 4.91
C GLN A 171 5.99 -8.43 3.98
N VAL A 172 6.78 -8.40 2.91
CA VAL A 172 6.77 -7.31 1.92
C VAL A 172 5.41 -7.15 1.25
N ARG A 173 4.67 -8.24 1.02
CA ARG A 173 3.35 -8.21 0.37
C ARG A 173 2.36 -7.30 1.11
N SER A 174 2.51 -7.19 2.43
CA SER A 174 1.67 -6.35 3.30
C SER A 174 2.17 -4.91 3.44
N ASN A 175 3.43 -4.65 3.08
CA ASN A 175 4.05 -3.34 3.22
C ASN A 175 3.48 -2.33 2.22
N LYS A 176 3.46 -1.05 2.64
CA LYS A 176 3.16 0.09 1.79
C LYS A 176 4.38 1.00 1.68
N TYR A 177 4.49 1.73 0.58
CA TYR A 177 5.51 2.74 0.36
C TYR A 177 4.88 4.13 0.16
N PRO A 178 5.52 5.20 0.67
CA PRO A 178 5.02 6.55 0.48
C PRO A 178 5.09 6.98 -0.98
N VAL A 179 4.09 7.73 -1.41
CA VAL A 179 4.01 8.27 -2.77
C VAL A 179 4.24 9.77 -2.75
N LEU A 180 4.89 10.30 -3.79
CA LEU A 180 5.01 11.74 -3.95
C LEU A 180 3.65 12.36 -4.24
N GLY A 181 3.21 13.25 -3.36
CA GLY A 181 2.03 14.07 -3.53
C GLY A 181 2.35 15.55 -3.30
N GLU A 182 1.58 16.42 -3.94
CA GLU A 182 1.59 17.85 -3.61
C GLU A 182 0.69 18.07 -2.39
N TYR A 183 1.27 18.29 -1.22
CA TYR A 183 0.50 18.47 0.03
C TYR A 183 -0.32 19.76 0.06
N SER A 184 0.04 20.76 -0.75
CA SER A 184 -0.57 22.09 -0.72
C SER A 184 -1.57 22.35 -1.85
N ARG A 185 -1.70 21.45 -2.82
CA ARG A 185 -2.52 21.66 -4.03
C ARG A 185 -3.12 20.35 -4.54
N GLY A 186 -4.25 20.46 -5.24
CA GLY A 186 -4.92 19.31 -5.82
C GLY A 186 -5.75 18.50 -4.81
N ILE A 187 -6.10 17.27 -5.19
CA ILE A 187 -6.98 16.39 -4.41
C ILE A 187 -6.17 15.67 -3.34
N GLN A 188 -6.67 15.66 -2.11
CA GLN A 188 -6.01 15.03 -0.97
C GLN A 188 -6.81 13.80 -0.55
N ILE A 189 -6.28 12.60 -0.80
CA ILE A 189 -6.83 11.34 -0.29
C ILE A 189 -6.07 11.04 1.00
N ILE A 190 -6.66 11.38 2.14
CA ILE A 190 -5.99 11.29 3.43
C ILE A 190 -6.88 10.64 4.48
N GLY A 191 -6.25 9.97 5.43
CA GLY A 191 -6.94 9.47 6.60
C GLY A 191 -7.31 10.59 7.58
N LEU A 192 -8.22 10.28 8.51
CA LEU A 192 -8.75 11.24 9.47
C LEU A 192 -7.67 11.78 10.41
N LEU A 193 -6.72 10.93 10.85
CA LEU A 193 -5.64 11.34 11.76
C LEU A 193 -4.59 12.19 11.04
N GLU A 194 -4.34 11.91 9.76
CA GLU A 194 -3.41 12.62 8.89
C GLU A 194 -3.94 14.01 8.51
N SER A 195 -5.26 14.20 8.53
CA SER A 195 -5.90 15.49 8.29
C SER A 195 -5.76 16.50 9.43
N ARG A 196 -5.19 16.09 10.58
CA ARG A 196 -5.10 16.93 11.78
C ARG A 196 -4.35 18.24 11.52
N GLY A 197 -5.06 19.35 11.72
CA GLY A 197 -4.48 20.69 11.58
C GLY A 197 -4.38 21.19 10.13
N ILE A 198 -4.95 20.45 9.18
CA ILE A 198 -5.08 20.86 7.77
C ILE A 198 -6.51 21.31 7.53
N ARG A 199 -6.69 22.36 6.72
CA ARG A 199 -8.00 22.91 6.33
C ARG A 199 -8.23 22.67 4.86
N PHE A 200 -9.46 22.30 4.50
CA PHE A 200 -9.84 22.01 3.11
C PHE A 200 -10.99 22.88 2.67
N ARG A 201 -11.04 23.24 1.38
CA ARG A 201 -12.20 23.93 0.82
C ARG A 201 -13.45 23.04 0.86
N SER A 202 -13.30 21.81 0.37
CA SER A 202 -14.37 20.83 0.32
C SER A 202 -13.88 19.50 0.85
N VAL A 203 -14.69 18.87 1.69
CA VAL A 203 -14.42 17.59 2.33
C VAL A 203 -15.47 16.59 1.88
N ILE A 204 -15.05 15.41 1.42
CA ILE A 204 -15.95 14.32 1.07
C ILE A 204 -15.55 13.12 1.92
N LEU A 205 -16.48 12.61 2.73
CA LEU A 205 -16.31 11.37 3.46
C LEU A 205 -17.14 10.28 2.76
N PRO A 206 -16.50 9.48 1.89
CA PRO A 206 -17.15 8.32 1.31
C PRO A 206 -17.35 7.23 2.38
N SER A 207 -18.29 6.32 2.14
CA SER A 207 -18.54 5.16 2.99
C SER A 207 -18.82 5.52 4.46
N PHE A 208 -19.64 6.56 4.68
CA PHE A 208 -20.05 7.01 6.00
C PHE A 208 -21.10 6.06 6.62
N ASN A 209 -20.67 4.84 6.87
CA ASN A 209 -21.46 3.69 7.29
C ASN A 209 -20.93 3.14 8.63
N GLU A 210 -21.80 2.44 9.37
CA GLU A 210 -21.42 1.79 10.62
C GLU A 210 -20.34 0.72 10.36
N ASN A 211 -19.48 0.47 11.34
CA ASN A 211 -18.27 -0.37 11.25
C ASN A 211 -17.12 0.21 10.39
N PHE A 212 -17.40 1.14 9.48
CA PHE A 212 -16.37 1.93 8.80
C PHE A 212 -16.01 3.18 9.62
N LEU A 213 -17.02 3.90 10.07
CA LEU A 213 -16.87 5.03 10.99
C LEU A 213 -18.06 5.06 11.95
N PRO A 214 -17.90 4.89 13.28
CA PRO A 214 -16.64 4.54 13.94
C PRO A 214 -16.08 3.21 13.46
N ALA A 215 -14.75 3.12 13.44
CA ALA A 215 -14.08 1.88 13.03
C ALA A 215 -14.37 0.79 14.08
N LYS A 216 -14.76 -0.40 13.63
CA LYS A 216 -14.95 -1.53 14.53
C LYS A 216 -13.65 -1.82 15.28
N ALA A 217 -13.67 -1.70 16.61
CA ALA A 217 -12.51 -2.02 17.42
C ALA A 217 -12.07 -3.46 17.14
N LYS A 218 -10.80 -3.66 16.75
CA LYS A 218 -10.21 -5.01 16.71
C LYS A 218 -10.29 -5.58 18.12
N ASN A 219 -10.96 -6.72 18.25
CA ASN A 219 -11.22 -7.39 19.53
C ASN A 219 -9.92 -7.59 20.31
N ASP A 220 -9.63 -6.72 21.25
CA ASP A 220 -8.56 -6.93 22.22
C ASP A 220 -9.16 -7.78 23.35
N ILE A 221 -9.21 -9.08 23.10
CA ILE A 221 -9.88 -10.08 23.95
C ILE A 221 -9.22 -10.17 25.34
N LEU A 222 -7.98 -9.69 25.48
CA LEU A 222 -7.18 -9.86 26.69
C LEU A 222 -7.67 -9.02 27.87
N LEU A 223 -8.20 -7.81 27.62
CA LEU A 223 -8.63 -6.90 28.69
C LEU A 223 -10.06 -6.43 28.48
N SER A 224 -10.94 -6.81 29.41
CA SER A 224 -12.34 -6.36 29.43
C SER A 224 -12.44 -4.84 29.57
N LEU A 225 -13.57 -4.27 29.11
CA LEU A 225 -13.83 -2.83 29.21
C LEU A 225 -13.69 -2.33 30.66
N ASN A 226 -14.25 -3.07 31.63
CA ASN A 226 -14.19 -2.70 33.04
C ASN A 226 -12.76 -2.70 33.56
N LEU A 227 -11.97 -3.73 33.22
CA LEU A 227 -10.58 -3.81 33.63
C LEU A 227 -9.74 -2.66 33.05
N ARG A 228 -9.99 -2.26 31.80
CA ARG A 228 -9.34 -1.07 31.21
C ARG A 228 -9.70 0.20 31.96
N LYS A 229 -10.98 0.39 32.31
CA LYS A 229 -11.43 1.55 33.10
C LYS A 229 -10.76 1.59 34.47
N ASP A 230 -10.74 0.47 35.18
CA ASP A 230 -10.11 0.35 36.50
C ASP A 230 -8.61 0.65 36.45
N LEU A 231 -7.93 0.21 35.38
CA LEU A 231 -6.51 0.47 35.13
C LEU A 231 -6.24 1.83 34.44
N LYS A 232 -7.26 2.66 34.19
CA LYS A 232 -7.16 3.94 33.45
C LYS A 232 -6.49 3.81 32.07
N LEU A 233 -6.71 2.68 31.41
CA LEU A 233 -6.24 2.43 30.05
C LEU A 233 -7.28 2.88 29.02
N PRO A 234 -6.86 3.35 27.83
CA PRO A 234 -7.78 3.72 26.76
C PRO A 234 -8.72 2.57 26.37
N THR A 235 -10.01 2.88 26.33
CA THR A 235 -11.09 1.98 25.94
C THR A 235 -11.48 2.18 24.48
N PHE A 236 -12.35 1.31 23.95
CA PHE A 236 -12.89 1.52 22.61
C PHE A 236 -13.80 2.77 22.55
N LEU A 237 -14.51 3.09 23.64
CA LEU A 237 -15.33 4.30 23.73
C LEU A 237 -14.47 5.56 23.61
N ASP A 238 -13.34 5.61 24.32
CA ASP A 238 -12.41 6.76 24.23
C ASP A 238 -11.86 6.94 22.80
N ARG A 239 -11.65 5.84 22.06
CA ARG A 239 -11.21 5.89 20.67
C ARG A 239 -12.29 6.43 19.75
N GLU A 240 -13.53 5.99 19.93
CA GLU A 240 -14.68 6.47 19.16
C GLU A 240 -14.96 7.96 19.42
N ASP A 241 -14.87 8.40 20.68
CA ASP A 241 -14.99 9.81 21.05
C ASP A 241 -13.89 10.65 20.39
N LEU A 242 -12.67 10.13 20.36
CA LEU A 242 -11.54 10.77 19.69
C LEU A 242 -11.71 10.82 18.17
N GLU A 243 -12.23 9.77 17.54
CA GLU A 243 -12.60 9.74 16.12
C GLU A 243 -13.67 10.79 15.80
N LEU A 244 -14.73 10.87 16.59
CA LEU A 244 -15.78 11.88 16.44
C LEU A 244 -15.22 13.30 16.61
N TYR A 245 -14.33 13.52 17.57
CA TYR A 245 -13.66 14.81 17.76
C TYR A 245 -12.86 15.24 16.52
N TYR A 246 -12.06 14.35 15.94
CA TYR A 246 -11.31 14.69 14.71
C TYR A 246 -12.24 14.93 13.53
N LEU A 247 -13.32 14.16 13.43
CA LEU A 247 -14.34 14.34 12.42
C LEU A 247 -14.98 15.72 12.52
N LEU A 248 -15.47 16.12 13.70
CA LEU A 248 -16.04 17.46 13.89
C LEU A 248 -15.03 18.56 13.56
N ARG A 249 -13.76 18.38 13.95
CA ARG A 249 -12.71 19.37 13.66
C ARG A 249 -12.47 19.56 12.16
N ILE A 250 -12.43 18.49 11.37
CA ILE A 250 -12.24 18.62 9.92
C ILE A 250 -13.47 19.26 9.28
N LEU A 251 -14.67 18.89 9.72
CA LEU A 251 -15.93 19.47 9.25
C LEU A 251 -15.99 20.97 9.55
N ASP A 252 -15.73 21.38 10.80
CA ASP A 252 -15.72 22.79 11.23
C ASP A 252 -14.68 23.64 10.47
N SER A 253 -13.63 23.01 9.97
CA SER A 253 -12.56 23.69 9.24
C SER A 253 -12.78 23.82 7.73
N ALA A 254 -13.82 23.16 7.19
CA ALA A 254 -14.10 23.12 5.76
C ALA A 254 -15.02 24.26 5.29
N GLU A 255 -15.12 24.54 3.98
CA GLU A 255 -16.22 25.40 3.45
C GLU A 255 -17.47 24.58 3.12
N SER A 256 -17.29 23.30 2.85
CA SER A 256 -18.36 22.39 2.49
C SER A 256 -17.93 20.98 2.85
N ALA A 257 -18.82 20.21 3.46
CA ALA A 257 -18.58 18.80 3.69
C ALA A 257 -19.76 17.95 3.24
N TYR A 258 -19.43 16.79 2.67
CA TYR A 258 -20.39 15.83 2.16
C TYR A 258 -20.10 14.47 2.80
N LEU A 259 -21.01 14.02 3.67
CA LEU A 259 -20.96 12.68 4.26
C LEU A 259 -21.83 11.76 3.42
N VAL A 260 -21.23 10.74 2.81
CA VAL A 260 -21.90 9.87 1.85
C VAL A 260 -21.97 8.47 2.41
N SER A 261 -23.17 8.03 2.76
CA SER A 261 -23.45 6.65 3.14
C SER A 261 -23.73 5.82 1.88
N ILE A 262 -23.24 4.59 1.86
CA ILE A 262 -23.45 3.64 0.76
C ILE A 262 -24.50 2.62 1.22
N ASN A 263 -25.51 2.39 0.38
CA ASN A 263 -26.44 1.28 0.56
C ASN A 263 -26.08 0.20 -0.46
N ASP A 264 -25.59 -0.94 0.00
CA ASP A 264 -25.36 -2.09 -0.87
C ASP A 264 -26.63 -2.93 -0.98
N LYS A 265 -26.95 -3.41 -2.19
CA LYS A 265 -28.12 -4.29 -2.40
C LYS A 265 -27.96 -5.65 -1.69
N THR A 266 -26.77 -5.94 -1.17
CA THR A 266 -26.37 -7.16 -0.45
C THR A 266 -26.57 -7.06 1.07
N GLY A 267 -26.77 -5.86 1.63
CA GLY A 267 -27.08 -5.64 3.05
C GLY A 267 -25.88 -5.67 4.02
N GLU A 268 -24.65 -5.75 3.53
CA GLU A 268 -23.45 -5.78 4.39
C GLU A 268 -22.97 -4.39 4.82
N ILE A 269 -23.26 -3.35 4.02
CA ILE A 269 -22.80 -1.97 4.21
C ILE A 269 -23.99 -1.01 4.42
N ASP A 270 -25.22 -1.52 4.48
CA ASP A 270 -26.47 -0.74 4.43
C ASP A 270 -26.77 0.14 5.67
N VAL A 271 -25.98 0.02 6.74
CA VAL A 271 -26.24 0.79 7.97
C VAL A 271 -25.42 2.08 7.97
N ARG A 272 -26.10 3.22 8.07
CA ARG A 272 -25.44 4.53 8.22
C ARG A 272 -24.70 4.60 9.54
N SER A 273 -23.58 5.33 9.53
CA SER A 273 -22.84 5.62 10.74
C SER A 273 -23.73 6.29 11.78
N ARG A 274 -23.67 5.86 13.04
CA ARG A 274 -24.34 6.57 14.14
C ARG A 274 -23.86 8.01 14.32
N PHE A 275 -22.62 8.32 13.91
CA PHE A 275 -22.12 9.71 13.91
C PHE A 275 -22.92 10.63 12.99
N TYR A 276 -23.65 10.08 12.02
CA TYR A 276 -24.55 10.84 11.15
C TYR A 276 -25.57 11.63 11.96
N TYR A 277 -26.23 10.96 12.90
CA TYR A 277 -27.30 11.57 13.69
C TYR A 277 -26.73 12.63 14.62
N HIS A 278 -25.61 12.34 15.29
CA HIS A 278 -24.91 13.31 16.13
C HIS A 278 -24.51 14.57 15.35
N ILE A 279 -24.00 14.43 14.13
CA ILE A 279 -23.59 15.56 13.29
C ILE A 279 -24.80 16.32 12.75
N ALA A 280 -25.85 15.62 12.31
CA ALA A 280 -27.08 16.25 11.83
C ALA A 280 -27.71 17.12 12.93
N ASP A 281 -27.76 16.61 14.16
CA ASP A 281 -28.26 17.34 15.31
C ASP A 281 -27.34 18.52 15.67
N TYR A 282 -26.02 18.30 15.71
CA TYR A 282 -25.03 19.32 16.06
C TYR A 282 -25.08 20.53 15.10
N TYR A 283 -25.13 20.30 13.79
CA TYR A 283 -25.23 21.37 12.79
C TYR A 283 -26.68 21.79 12.49
N ARG A 284 -27.67 21.20 13.17
CA ARG A 284 -29.11 21.46 12.95
C ARG A 284 -29.54 21.28 11.49
N ILE A 285 -29.03 20.24 10.84
CA ILE A 285 -29.30 19.96 9.43
C ILE A 285 -30.54 19.09 9.31
N GLN A 286 -31.58 19.63 8.65
CA GLN A 286 -32.68 18.80 8.17
C GLN A 286 -32.23 18.09 6.90
N SER A 287 -31.90 16.80 7.02
CA SER A 287 -31.42 16.01 5.89
C SER A 287 -32.46 15.94 4.78
N ARG A 288 -32.09 16.36 3.57
CA ARG A 288 -32.95 16.35 2.38
C ARG A 288 -32.77 15.10 1.52
N SER A 289 -31.67 14.37 1.72
CA SER A 289 -31.36 13.14 1.02
C SER A 289 -31.06 12.05 2.05
N PRO A 290 -31.63 10.84 1.90
CA PRO A 290 -31.34 9.74 2.81
C PRO A 290 -29.83 9.50 2.93
N ASP A 291 -29.10 9.46 1.81
CA ASP A 291 -27.75 8.89 1.81
C ASP A 291 -26.62 9.92 1.80
N ILE A 292 -26.94 11.22 1.70
CA ILE A 292 -25.96 12.30 1.65
C ILE A 292 -26.34 13.36 2.67
N LEU A 293 -25.44 13.61 3.64
CA LEU A 293 -25.51 14.78 4.51
C LEU A 293 -24.59 15.87 3.99
N SER A 294 -25.19 16.96 3.52
CA SER A 294 -24.46 18.17 3.12
C SER A 294 -24.36 19.11 4.32
N VAL A 295 -23.15 19.32 4.81
CA VAL A 295 -22.85 20.24 5.92
C VAL A 295 -22.36 21.56 5.32
N PRO A 296 -23.16 22.65 5.39
CA PRO A 296 -22.71 23.97 4.99
C PRO A 296 -21.82 24.56 6.08
N VAL A 297 -20.58 24.91 5.74
CA VAL A 297 -19.61 25.43 6.73
C VAL A 297 -18.98 26.74 6.20
N ARG A 298 -18.95 27.83 6.97
CA ARG A 298 -18.24 29.09 6.64
C ARG A 298 -17.76 29.75 7.94
N SER A 299 -16.63 30.46 8.03
CA SER A 299 -15.86 31.21 7.03
C SER A 299 -14.38 30.83 6.97
N PHE A 300 -13.87 30.68 5.75
CA PHE A 300 -12.44 30.55 5.46
C PHE A 300 -11.77 31.90 5.72
N ARG A 301 -10.99 32.04 6.80
CA ARG A 301 -10.02 33.12 6.95
C ARG A 301 -8.66 32.59 6.49
N GLU A 302 -8.21 33.05 5.33
CA GLU A 302 -6.87 32.76 4.78
C GLU A 302 -5.74 33.22 5.73
N ASP A 303 -6.01 34.17 6.62
CA ASP A 303 -4.98 34.85 7.45
C ASP A 303 -4.88 34.40 8.91
N ALA A 304 -5.06 33.12 9.21
CA ALA A 304 -4.71 32.62 10.54
C ALA A 304 -3.27 32.08 10.51
N ALA A 305 -2.31 32.95 10.87
CA ALA A 305 -0.93 32.57 11.16
C ALA A 305 -0.89 31.34 12.09
N PRO A 306 0.11 30.45 11.96
CA PRO A 306 0.20 29.25 12.80
C PRO A 306 0.17 29.66 14.28
N VAL A 307 -0.85 29.18 14.99
CA VAL A 307 -1.01 29.41 16.43
C VAL A 307 0.24 28.86 17.12
N LYS A 308 1.03 29.74 17.74
CA LYS A 308 2.10 29.34 18.65
C LYS A 308 1.46 28.49 19.75
N LYS A 309 1.96 27.26 19.92
CA LYS A 309 1.62 26.42 21.07
C LYS A 309 2.15 27.10 22.34
N GLU A 310 1.31 27.82 23.04
CA GLU A 310 1.49 28.03 24.47
C GLU A 310 0.67 26.97 25.20
N GLY A 311 1.39 26.10 25.91
CA GLY A 311 0.78 25.05 26.69
C GLY A 311 0.08 25.63 27.91
N GLN A 312 -1.20 25.34 28.04
CA GLN A 312 -1.87 25.25 29.34
C GLN A 312 -3.08 24.33 29.19
N ALA A 313 -3.04 23.23 29.95
CA ALA A 313 -4.14 22.31 30.11
C ALA A 313 -5.26 23.04 30.87
N ALA A 314 -6.38 23.29 30.21
CA ALA A 314 -7.62 23.67 30.87
C ALA A 314 -8.46 22.40 31.06
N VAL A 315 -8.55 21.97 32.32
CA VAL A 315 -9.56 21.04 32.82
C VAL A 315 -10.91 21.75 32.66
N LEU A 316 -11.87 21.08 32.00
CA LEU A 316 -13.27 21.53 31.94
C LEU A 316 -14.07 20.84 33.05
N PRO A 317 -15.06 21.53 33.64
CA PRO A 317 -15.80 21.12 34.84
C PRO A 317 -16.72 19.90 34.65
#